data_AF-A0A662IQM7-F1
#
_entry.id   AF-A0A662IQM7-F1
#
_cell.length_a   1.000
_cell.length_b   1.000
_cell.length_c   1.000
_cell.angle_alpha   90.00
_cell.angle_beta   90.00
_cell.angle_gamma   90.00
#
_symmetry.space_group_name_H-M   'P 1'
#
loop_
_entity.id
_entity.type
_entity.pdbx_description
1 polymer ?
#
loop_
_entity_poly.entity_id
_entity_poly.type
_entity_poly.pdbx_seq_one_letter_code
_entity_poly.pdbx_strand_id
1 'polypeptide(L)'
;MPEIDVDRALELSEKLSNAVGSLLSIVLIVQMMGDLLGINVIEALKMTLTRPWVIPVEWIEMYYPLWYAMQWALLILMLSDQVFTMRYMQSHKAPPPPSYERYMSLAIFIVSFWLAILFRYMTFTLITVFASISLSYTMFIRKG
;
A
#
# COMPACT_ATOMS: atom_id res chain seq x y z
N MET A 1 -2.34 56.68 4.52
CA MET A 1 -1.43 55.60 4.93
C MET A 1 -1.43 54.53 3.83
N PRO A 2 -0.58 54.66 2.80
CA PRO A 2 -0.46 53.69 1.69
C PRO A 2 0.73 52.72 1.81
N GLU A 3 1.56 52.84 2.86
CA GLU A 3 2.79 52.04 3.03
C GLU A 3 2.50 50.55 3.30
N ILE A 4 1.41 50.23 4.01
CA ILE A 4 1.08 48.85 4.43
C ILE A 4 0.76 47.91 3.24
N ASP A 5 0.20 48.42 2.15
CA ASP A 5 -0.16 47.60 0.97
C ASP A 5 1.04 47.29 0.08
N VAL A 6 2.00 48.22 -0.02
CA VAL A 6 3.23 48.03 -0.80
C VAL A 6 4.14 47.01 -0.13
N ASP A 7 4.27 47.09 1.21
CA ASP A 7 5.08 46.16 1.99
C ASP A 7 4.53 44.73 1.93
N ARG A 8 3.20 44.54 2.02
CA ARG A 8 2.56 43.22 1.86
C ARG A 8 2.73 42.64 0.47
N ALA A 9 2.64 43.46 -0.58
CA ALA A 9 2.83 43.03 -1.95
C ALA A 9 4.29 42.60 -2.21
N LEU A 10 5.26 43.32 -1.64
CA LEU A 10 6.67 42.97 -1.68
C LEU A 10 6.94 41.65 -0.94
N GLU A 11 6.39 41.47 0.27
CA GLU A 11 6.58 40.24 1.05
C GLU A 11 5.97 39.00 0.36
N LEU A 12 4.80 39.15 -0.28
CA LEU A 12 4.19 38.10 -1.08
C LEU A 12 5.00 37.76 -2.33
N SER A 13 5.50 38.79 -3.03
CA SER A 13 6.37 38.63 -4.19
C SER A 13 7.66 37.88 -3.82
N GLU A 14 8.27 38.24 -2.68
CA GLU A 14 9.49 37.60 -2.19
C GLU A 14 9.25 36.14 -1.77
N LYS A 15 8.14 35.85 -1.09
CA LYS A 15 7.74 34.48 -0.76
C LYS A 15 7.46 33.65 -2.01
N LEU A 16 6.77 34.20 -3.00
CA LEU A 16 6.50 33.53 -4.27
C LEU A 16 7.80 33.29 -5.06
N SER A 17 8.67 34.28 -5.14
CA SER A 17 9.96 34.17 -5.82
C SER A 17 10.85 33.11 -5.16
N ASN A 18 10.89 33.07 -3.82
CA ASN A 18 11.62 32.05 -3.08
C ASN A 18 11.00 30.65 -3.26
N ALA A 19 9.66 30.53 -3.26
CA ALA A 19 8.99 29.25 -3.50
C ALA A 19 9.25 28.73 -4.92
N VAL A 20 9.16 29.60 -5.93
CA VAL A 20 9.44 29.27 -7.33
C VAL A 20 10.93 28.94 -7.51
N GLY A 21 11.83 29.72 -6.92
CA GLY A 21 13.26 29.48 -6.96
C GLY A 21 13.67 28.17 -6.29
N SER A 22 13.05 27.84 -5.15
CA SER A 22 13.23 26.55 -4.46
C SER A 22 12.71 25.38 -5.30
N LEU A 23 11.52 25.50 -5.88
CA LEU A 23 10.95 24.47 -6.77
C LEU A 23 11.84 24.24 -8.00
N LEU A 24 12.32 25.31 -8.64
CA LEU A 24 13.25 25.21 -9.77
C LEU A 24 14.56 24.54 -9.36
N SER A 25 15.09 24.89 -8.18
CA SER A 25 16.31 24.26 -7.65
C SER A 25 16.12 22.77 -7.43
N ILE A 26 14.99 22.35 -6.84
CA ILE A 26 14.66 20.92 -6.66
C ILE A 26 14.55 20.21 -8.00
N VAL A 27 13.87 20.80 -8.98
CA VAL A 27 13.73 20.22 -10.33
C VAL A 27 15.09 20.04 -10.99
N LEU A 28 15.97 21.03 -10.89
CA LEU A 28 17.33 20.97 -11.46
C LEU A 28 18.20 19.92 -10.78
N ILE A 29 18.14 19.82 -9.44
CA ILE A 29 18.85 18.78 -8.70
C ILE A 29 18.39 17.39 -9.16
N VAL A 30 17.07 17.20 -9.28
CA VAL A 30 16.49 15.93 -9.70
C VAL A 30 16.87 15.60 -11.14
N GLN A 31 16.90 16.57 -12.05
CA GLN A 31 17.41 16.39 -13.42
C GLN A 31 18.89 15.99 -13.44
N MET A 32 19.76 16.70 -12.71
CA MET A 32 21.19 16.36 -12.63
C MET A 32 21.42 14.97 -12.04
N MET A 33 20.61 14.54 -11.07
CA MET A 33 20.66 13.17 -10.56
C MET A 33 20.31 12.14 -11.64
N GLY A 34 19.33 12.43 -12.48
CA GLY A 34 19.02 11.58 -13.63
C GLY A 34 20.16 11.51 -14.64
N ASP A 35 20.76 12.66 -14.97
CA ASP A 35 21.90 12.72 -15.88
C ASP A 35 23.09 11.89 -15.36
N LEU A 36 23.38 11.97 -14.05
CA LEU A 36 24.42 11.15 -13.41
C LEU A 36 24.11 9.64 -13.43
N LEU A 37 22.84 9.28 -13.32
CA LEU A 37 22.39 7.89 -13.40
C LEU A 37 22.21 7.42 -14.86
N GLY A 38 22.38 8.31 -15.84
CA GLY A 38 22.13 8.03 -17.26
C GLY A 38 20.65 7.83 -17.61
N ILE A 39 19.73 8.35 -16.78
CA ILE A 39 18.28 8.18 -16.91
C ILE A 39 17.63 9.53 -17.23
N ASN A 40 16.80 9.56 -18.27
CA ASN A 40 15.95 10.72 -18.54
C ASN A 40 14.83 10.80 -17.49
N VAL A 41 14.94 11.73 -16.54
CA VAL A 41 13.99 11.89 -15.43
C VAL A 41 12.57 12.19 -15.89
N ILE A 42 12.43 13.01 -16.93
CA ILE A 42 11.10 13.38 -17.47
C ILE A 42 10.45 12.13 -18.07
N GLU A 43 11.23 11.32 -18.77
CA GLU A 43 10.77 10.06 -19.33
C GLU A 43 10.45 9.03 -18.24
N ALA A 44 11.29 8.91 -17.20
CA ALA A 44 11.04 8.06 -16.04
C ALA A 44 9.77 8.46 -15.27
N LEU A 45 9.54 9.77 -15.09
CA LEU A 45 8.33 10.30 -14.47
C LEU A 45 7.10 10.01 -15.32
N LYS A 46 7.19 10.23 -16.64
CA LYS A 46 6.12 9.91 -17.59
C LYS A 46 5.84 8.41 -17.59
N MET A 47 6.87 7.57 -17.54
CA MET A 47 6.75 6.11 -17.49
C MET A 47 6.09 5.65 -16.18
N THR A 48 6.42 6.28 -15.05
CA THR A 48 5.80 6.02 -13.75
C THR A 48 4.32 6.43 -13.71
N LEU A 49 3.94 7.52 -14.40
CA LEU A 49 2.57 8.03 -14.42
C LEU A 49 1.68 7.36 -15.49
N THR A 50 2.24 7.00 -16.64
CA THR A 50 1.47 6.48 -17.79
C THR A 50 1.47 4.97 -17.90
N ARG A 51 2.49 4.28 -17.39
CA ARG A 51 2.42 2.82 -17.33
C ARG A 51 1.46 2.44 -16.21
N PRO A 52 0.55 1.47 -16.43
CA PRO A 52 -0.18 0.89 -15.32
C PRO A 52 0.85 0.45 -14.28
N TRP A 53 0.56 0.66 -13.00
CA TRP A 53 1.39 0.26 -11.85
C TRP A 53 1.56 -1.27 -11.81
N VAL A 54 2.25 -1.80 -12.81
CA VAL A 54 2.56 -3.19 -13.10
C VAL A 54 3.90 -3.43 -12.48
N ILE A 55 3.93 -4.31 -11.49
CA ILE A 55 5.19 -4.82 -10.97
C ILE A 55 5.89 -5.51 -12.14
N PRO A 56 7.15 -5.14 -12.47
CA PRO A 56 7.88 -5.72 -13.59
C PRO A 56 7.90 -7.24 -13.48
N VAL A 57 7.67 -7.95 -14.58
CA VAL A 57 7.58 -9.42 -14.59
C VAL A 57 8.91 -10.03 -14.13
N GLU A 58 10.03 -9.35 -14.42
CA GLU A 58 11.38 -9.71 -14.02
C GLU A 58 11.53 -9.80 -12.49
N TRP A 59 10.82 -8.95 -11.74
CA TRP A 59 10.83 -8.98 -10.27
C TRP A 59 9.99 -10.13 -9.73
N ILE A 60 8.91 -10.48 -10.43
CA ILE A 60 8.08 -11.64 -10.09
C ILE A 60 8.87 -12.93 -10.34
N GLU A 61 9.62 -13.00 -11.44
CA GLU A 61 10.45 -14.16 -11.79
C GLU A 61 11.63 -14.34 -10.85
N MET A 62 12.36 -13.26 -10.53
CA MET A 62 13.51 -13.31 -9.63
C MET A 62 13.15 -13.81 -8.23
N TYR A 63 11.97 -13.43 -7.73
CA TYR A 63 11.48 -13.82 -6.41
C TYR A 63 10.34 -14.84 -6.46
N TYR A 64 10.22 -15.58 -7.57
CA TYR A 64 9.13 -16.56 -7.77
C TYR A 64 8.97 -17.56 -6.60
N PRO A 65 10.06 -18.11 -6.01
CA PRO A 65 9.93 -19.01 -4.86
C PRO A 65 9.27 -18.36 -3.64
N LEU A 66 9.54 -17.07 -3.39
CA LEU A 66 8.94 -16.32 -2.28
C LEU A 66 7.43 -16.17 -2.49
N TRP A 67 7.03 -15.76 -3.70
CA TRP A 67 5.62 -15.57 -4.03
C TRP A 67 4.84 -16.88 -3.99
N TYR A 68 5.45 -17.97 -4.46
CA TYR A 68 4.89 -19.31 -4.37
C TYR A 68 4.75 -19.77 -2.91
N ALA A 69 5.75 -19.53 -2.07
CA ALA A 69 5.66 -19.81 -0.64
C ALA A 69 4.57 -18.98 0.05
N MET A 70 4.37 -17.72 -0.34
CA MET A 70 3.28 -16.88 0.17
C MET A 70 1.90 -17.42 -0.22
N GLN A 71 1.73 -17.95 -1.44
CA GLN A 71 0.49 -18.61 -1.84
C GLN A 71 0.20 -19.84 -0.98
N TRP A 72 1.22 -20.67 -0.72
CA TRP A 72 1.09 -21.80 0.20
C TRP A 72 0.78 -21.37 1.62
N ALA A 73 1.44 -20.32 2.12
CA ALA A 73 1.16 -19.76 3.44
C ALA A 73 -0.29 -19.27 3.54
N LEU A 74 -0.80 -18.58 2.51
CA LEU A 74 -2.20 -18.14 2.45
C LEU A 74 -3.16 -19.33 2.52
N LEU A 75 -2.88 -20.39 1.76
CA LEU A 75 -3.69 -21.60 1.74
C LEU A 75 -3.71 -22.30 3.11
N ILE A 76 -2.54 -22.43 3.75
CA ILE A 76 -2.43 -23.01 5.09
C ILE A 76 -3.18 -22.15 6.11
N LEU A 77 -3.04 -20.82 6.05
CA LEU A 77 -3.76 -19.90 6.93
C LEU A 77 -5.28 -20.08 6.79
N MET A 78 -5.81 -20.07 5.56
CA MET A 78 -7.25 -20.24 5.32
C MET A 78 -7.77 -21.61 5.79
N LEU A 79 -7.03 -22.69 5.53
CA LEU A 79 -7.41 -24.02 6.01
C LEU A 79 -7.36 -24.10 7.54
N SER A 80 -6.30 -23.58 8.15
CA SER A 80 -6.15 -23.57 9.61
C SER A 80 -7.27 -22.77 10.27
N ASP A 81 -7.65 -21.63 9.68
CA ASP A 81 -8.71 -20.77 10.19
C ASP A 81 -10.08 -21.45 10.08
N GLN A 82 -10.35 -22.12 8.96
CA GLN A 82 -11.58 -22.87 8.78
C GLN A 82 -11.69 -24.06 9.74
N VAL A 83 -10.61 -24.82 9.91
CA VAL A 83 -10.56 -25.96 10.86
C VAL A 83 -10.73 -25.48 12.29
N PHE A 84 -10.01 -24.43 12.70
CA PHE A 84 -10.11 -23.86 14.03
C PHE A 84 -11.53 -23.36 14.31
N THR A 85 -12.09 -22.57 13.41
CA THR A 85 -13.43 -22.00 13.53
C THR A 85 -14.50 -23.09 13.63
N MET A 86 -14.44 -24.11 12.75
CA MET A 86 -15.36 -25.25 12.84
C MET A 86 -15.24 -25.99 14.17
N ARG A 87 -14.02 -26.34 14.60
CA ARG A 87 -13.80 -27.06 15.86
C ARG A 87 -14.22 -26.25 17.07
N TYR A 88 -13.96 -24.94 17.06
CA TYR A 88 -14.32 -24.04 18.15
C TYR A 88 -15.83 -23.91 18.27
N MET A 89 -16.53 -23.68 17.16
CA MET A 89 -18.00 -23.62 17.13
C MET A 89 -18.65 -24.93 17.56
N GLN A 90 -18.10 -26.08 17.15
CA GLN A 90 -18.62 -27.38 17.58
C GLN A 90 -18.45 -27.63 19.09
N SER A 91 -17.31 -27.23 19.65
CA SER A 91 -16.97 -27.49 21.05
C SER A 91 -17.60 -26.49 22.03
N HIS A 92 -17.64 -25.21 21.67
CA HIS A 92 -18.05 -24.12 22.55
C HIS A 92 -19.43 -23.52 22.18
N LYS A 93 -20.00 -23.88 21.02
CA LYS A 93 -21.28 -23.34 20.48
C LYS A 93 -21.34 -21.80 20.43
N ALA A 94 -20.18 -21.16 20.40
CA ALA A 94 -20.00 -19.71 20.38
C ALA A 94 -19.01 -19.36 19.26
N PRO A 95 -19.09 -18.12 18.71
CA PRO A 95 -18.09 -17.65 17.75
C PRO A 95 -16.69 -17.62 18.40
N PRO A 96 -15.62 -17.76 17.59
CA PRO A 96 -14.24 -17.65 18.06
C PRO A 96 -13.98 -16.35 18.84
N PRO A 97 -12.97 -16.33 19.72
CA PRO A 97 -12.60 -15.12 20.44
C PRO A 97 -12.24 -14.00 19.45
N PRO A 98 -12.74 -12.76 19.63
CA PRO A 98 -12.45 -11.65 18.72
C PRO A 98 -10.96 -11.36 18.55
N SER A 99 -10.14 -11.66 19.56
CA SER A 99 -8.67 -11.53 19.47
C SER A 99 -8.07 -12.48 18.43
N TYR A 100 -8.54 -13.73 18.38
CA TYR A 100 -8.06 -14.71 17.41
C TYR A 100 -8.43 -14.28 15.98
N GLU A 101 -9.69 -13.90 15.76
CA GLU A 101 -10.17 -13.47 14.44
C GLU A 101 -9.45 -12.22 13.94
N ARG A 102 -9.09 -11.28 14.82
CA ARG A 102 -8.26 -10.11 14.45
C ARG A 102 -6.91 -10.52 13.90
N TYR A 103 -6.18 -11.37 14.61
CA TYR A 103 -4.84 -11.79 14.20
C TYR A 103 -4.88 -12.62 12.92
N MET A 104 -5.84 -13.54 12.78
CA MET A 104 -5.97 -14.32 11.56
C MET A 104 -6.43 -13.50 10.36
N SER A 105 -7.43 -12.63 10.54
CA SER A 105 -7.87 -11.74 9.46
C SER A 105 -6.75 -10.79 9.02
N LEU A 106 -5.89 -10.34 9.94
CA LEU A 106 -4.72 -9.52 9.63
C LEU A 106 -3.64 -10.30 8.87
N ALA A 107 -3.33 -11.52 9.31
CA ALA A 107 -2.36 -12.37 8.62
C ALA A 107 -2.82 -12.69 7.19
N ILE A 108 -4.09 -13.10 7.03
CA ILE A 108 -4.70 -13.40 5.72
C ILE A 108 -4.71 -12.13 4.86
N PHE A 109 -5.13 -10.99 5.40
CA PHE A 109 -5.16 -9.72 4.67
C PHE A 109 -3.79 -9.30 4.15
N ILE A 110 -2.75 -9.32 4.98
CA ILE A 110 -1.40 -8.91 4.55
C ILE A 110 -0.91 -9.80 3.41
N VAL A 111 -1.01 -11.12 3.57
CA VAL A 111 -0.50 -12.06 2.56
C VAL A 111 -1.33 -11.96 1.27
N SER A 112 -2.66 -11.91 1.36
CA SER A 112 -3.52 -11.81 0.18
C SER A 112 -3.39 -10.47 -0.52
N PHE A 113 -3.19 -9.36 0.20
CA PHE A 113 -3.04 -8.02 -0.36
C PHE A 113 -1.81 -7.93 -1.27
N TRP A 114 -0.65 -8.42 -0.79
CA TRP A 114 0.57 -8.46 -1.60
C TRP A 114 0.40 -9.34 -2.83
N LEU A 115 -0.19 -10.54 -2.67
CA LEU A 115 -0.46 -11.45 -3.78
C LEU A 115 -1.47 -10.86 -4.80
N ALA A 116 -2.45 -10.08 -4.33
CA ALA A 116 -3.44 -9.41 -5.19
C ALA A 116 -2.78 -8.31 -6.04
N ILE A 117 -1.87 -7.53 -5.48
CA ILE A 117 -1.13 -6.49 -6.23
C ILE A 117 -0.20 -7.14 -7.27
N LEU A 118 0.52 -8.20 -6.88
CA LEU A 118 1.50 -8.89 -7.72
C LEU A 118 0.85 -9.64 -8.89
N PHE A 119 -0.11 -10.52 -8.60
CA PHE A 119 -0.68 -11.42 -9.60
C PHE A 119 -1.98 -10.91 -10.22
N ARG A 120 -2.68 -9.97 -9.55
CA ARG A 120 -3.94 -9.37 -10.01
C ARG A 120 -5.04 -10.40 -10.30
N TYR A 121 -4.96 -11.57 -9.67
CA TYR A 121 -6.00 -12.59 -9.76
C TYR A 121 -7.19 -12.20 -8.90
N MET A 122 -8.39 -12.33 -9.47
CA MET A 122 -9.65 -12.04 -8.80
C MET A 122 -9.78 -12.75 -7.46
N THR A 123 -9.27 -13.99 -7.36
CA THR A 123 -9.29 -14.77 -6.12
C THR A 123 -8.59 -14.07 -4.96
N PHE A 124 -7.36 -13.57 -5.16
CA PHE A 124 -6.62 -12.88 -4.10
C PHE A 124 -7.24 -11.53 -3.76
N THR A 125 -7.79 -10.83 -4.75
CA THR A 125 -8.54 -9.58 -4.53
C THR A 125 -9.75 -9.83 -3.64
N LEU A 126 -10.55 -10.85 -3.95
CA LEU A 126 -11.72 -11.22 -3.14
C LEU A 126 -11.33 -11.61 -1.71
N ILE A 127 -10.31 -12.46 -1.55
CA ILE A 127 -9.80 -12.83 -0.22
C ILE A 127 -9.37 -11.59 0.57
N THR A 128 -8.67 -10.66 -0.07
CA THR A 128 -8.23 -9.40 0.54
C THR A 128 -9.40 -8.54 0.97
N VAL A 129 -10.44 -8.42 0.14
CA VAL A 129 -11.65 -7.66 0.48
C VAL A 129 -12.37 -8.31 1.66
N PHE A 130 -12.58 -9.62 1.64
CA PHE A 130 -13.24 -10.33 2.75
C PHE A 130 -12.42 -10.26 4.04
N ALA A 131 -11.10 -10.44 3.97
CA ALA A 131 -10.22 -10.31 5.12
C ALA A 131 -10.22 -8.88 5.68
N SER A 132 -10.27 -7.86 4.82
CA SER A 132 -10.39 -6.45 5.22
C SER A 132 -11.72 -6.16 5.93
N ILE A 133 -12.83 -6.70 5.43
CA ILE A 133 -14.14 -6.57 6.06
C ILE A 133 -14.13 -7.25 7.43
N SER A 134 -13.63 -8.49 7.51
CA SER A 134 -13.51 -9.26 8.77
C SER A 134 -12.62 -8.54 9.79
N LEU A 135 -11.48 -8.01 9.34
CA LEU A 135 -10.56 -7.26 10.18
C LEU A 135 -11.19 -5.96 10.69
N SER A 136 -11.90 -5.24 9.83
CA SER A 136 -12.64 -4.03 10.22
C SER A 136 -13.70 -4.38 11.26
N TYR A 137 -14.53 -5.38 10.98
CA TYR A 137 -15.59 -5.85 11.89
C TYR A 137 -15.03 -6.24 13.26
N THR A 138 -13.96 -7.04 13.29
CA THR A 138 -13.36 -7.51 14.52
C THR A 138 -12.68 -6.40 15.31
N MET A 139 -12.15 -5.34 14.68
CA MET A 139 -11.66 -4.14 15.36
C MET A 139 -12.77 -3.33 16.05
N PHE A 140 -13.95 -3.23 15.43
CA PHE A 140 -15.09 -2.48 15.98
C PHE A 140 -15.90 -3.25 17.03
N ILE A 141 -15.77 -4.58 17.09
CA ILE A 141 -16.29 -5.37 18.22
C ILE A 141 -15.50 -5.01 19.48
N ARG A 142 -16.08 -4.14 20.31
CA ARG A 142 -15.61 -3.85 21.66
C ARG A 142 -16.04 -5.02 22.55
N LYS A 143 -15.09 -5.68 23.22
CA LYS A 143 -15.42 -6.48 24.41
C LYS A 143 -16.13 -5.54 25.40
N GLY A 144 -17.44 -5.69 25.54
CA GLY A 144 -18.12 -5.45 26.82
C GLY A 144 -17.83 -6.62 27.74
#